data_AF-A0A962UZY8-F1
#
_entry.id   AF-A0A962UZY8-F1
#
_cell.length_a   1.000
_cell.length_b   1.000
_cell.length_c   1.000
_cell.angle_alpha   90.00
_cell.angle_beta   90.00
_cell.angle_gamma   90.00
#
_symmetry.space_group_name_H-M   'P 1'
#
loop_
_entity.id
_entity.type
_entity.pdbx_description
1 polymer ?
#
loop_
_entity_poly.entity_id
_entity_poly.type
_entity_poly.pdbx_seq_one_letter_code
_entity_poly.pdbx_strand_id
1 'polypeptide(L)'
;MLPLMRPLEQVLLRVIKPRTTLITQPEYLNEATISFPDAAIEAVHNETIRLYDITVGIIAHGLSIRRKDLFSDEPIDSVVKQSRRIIQEDINEKYALHVKNLYSAIIEFISRARLVANEVQAEQLHTQRMAGSHLVEALKAVKHLQKNLNTYLRSPNPYIRDEYDKLRALIGRVLREIANVRDSTGDTVTILSLDDAKLLLAESDLVSSGTLDQLIREQHITAQMATSLINDSGYVYDACDNLINAAQLMFAENNPSLHAAEQSIALEETEIEQLAHSSEKS
;
A
#
# COMPACT_ATOMS: atom_id res chain seq x y z
N MET A 1 23.00 -27.62 35.37
CA MET A 1 22.91 -26.37 34.59
C MET A 1 24.32 -25.86 34.34
N LEU A 2 24.65 -25.49 33.11
CA LEU A 2 26.02 -25.16 32.71
C LEU A 2 26.49 -23.85 33.39
N PRO A 3 27.57 -23.85 34.17
CA PRO A 3 28.00 -22.71 35.00
C PRO A 3 28.47 -21.49 34.19
N LEU A 4 28.70 -21.66 32.89
CA LEU A 4 29.20 -20.64 31.97
C LEU A 4 28.10 -19.90 31.19
N MET A 5 26.84 -20.26 31.36
CA MET A 5 25.74 -19.68 30.58
C MET A 5 25.45 -18.22 30.97
N ARG A 6 25.37 -17.91 32.27
CA ARG A 6 25.08 -16.55 32.76
C ARG A 6 26.21 -15.54 32.49
N PRO A 7 27.50 -15.87 32.68
CA PRO A 7 28.59 -14.95 32.31
C PRO A 7 28.62 -14.66 30.81
N LEU A 8 28.37 -15.68 29.98
CA LEU A 8 28.32 -15.55 28.52
C LEU A 8 27.15 -14.66 28.07
N GLU A 9 25.96 -14.84 28.66
CA GLU A 9 24.79 -14.01 28.42
C GLU A 9 25.03 -12.53 28.77
N GLN A 10 25.67 -12.25 29.91
CA GLN A 10 26.00 -10.89 30.33
C GLN A 10 27.04 -10.23 29.41
N VAL A 11 28.02 -10.99 28.93
CA VAL A 11 29.00 -10.51 27.94
C VAL A 11 28.31 -10.24 26.60
N LEU A 12 27.43 -11.14 26.15
CA LEU A 12 26.67 -10.97 24.91
C LEU A 12 25.75 -9.75 24.96
N LEU A 13 24.99 -9.54 26.05
CA LEU A 13 24.14 -8.34 26.20
C LEU A 13 24.93 -7.03 26.30
N ARG A 14 26.20 -7.11 26.73
CA ARG A 14 27.10 -5.94 26.83
C ARG A 14 27.79 -5.61 25.52
N VAL A 15 28.16 -6.62 24.73
CA VAL A 15 28.82 -6.49 23.43
C VAL A 15 27.79 -6.27 22.30
N ILE A 16 26.68 -6.98 22.37
CA ILE A 16 25.52 -6.87 21.51
C ILE A 16 24.41 -6.22 22.35
N LYS A 17 24.38 -4.89 22.39
CA LYS A 17 23.21 -4.20 22.94
C LYS A 17 21.99 -4.71 22.15
N PRO A 18 20.95 -5.26 22.81
CA PRO A 18 19.72 -5.56 22.11
C PRO A 18 19.28 -4.27 21.46
N ARG A 19 19.14 -4.27 20.12
CA ARG A 19 18.47 -3.17 19.44
C ARG A 19 17.09 -3.11 20.07
N THR A 20 16.81 -2.05 20.81
CA THR A 20 15.44 -1.68 21.16
C THR A 20 14.76 -1.40 19.84
N THR A 21 14.20 -2.44 19.22
CA THR A 21 13.43 -2.32 18.01
C THR A 21 12.17 -1.57 18.42
N LEU A 22 12.04 -0.33 17.94
CA LEU A 22 10.83 0.45 18.11
C LEU A 22 9.74 -0.25 17.30
N ILE A 23 8.96 -1.11 17.97
CA ILE A 23 7.76 -1.72 17.40
C ILE A 23 6.73 -0.62 17.23
N THR A 24 6.15 -0.51 16.04
CA THR A 24 5.07 0.46 15.82
C THR A 24 3.87 0.08 16.67
N GLN A 25 3.50 0.96 17.59
CA GLN A 25 2.27 0.84 18.38
C GLN A 25 1.14 1.61 17.71
N PRO A 26 -0.11 1.21 17.93
CA PRO A 26 -1.23 2.00 17.46
C PRO A 26 -1.32 3.34 18.17
N GLU A 27 -1.78 4.37 17.45
CA GLU A 27 -1.86 5.75 17.97
C GLU A 27 -3.31 6.19 18.15
N TYR A 28 -4.18 5.86 17.18
CA TYR A 28 -5.57 6.27 17.18
C TYR A 28 -6.51 5.20 17.76
N LEU A 29 -6.10 3.93 17.76
CA LEU A 29 -6.92 2.83 18.26
C LEU A 29 -6.96 2.83 19.80
N ASN A 30 -8.04 3.36 20.37
CA ASN A 30 -8.26 3.41 21.82
C ASN A 30 -9.49 2.60 22.22
N GLU A 31 -9.36 1.70 23.19
CA GLU A 31 -10.47 0.89 23.73
C GLU A 31 -11.71 1.72 24.10
N ALA A 32 -11.51 2.93 24.62
CA ALA A 32 -12.61 3.82 24.99
C ALA A 32 -13.47 4.27 23.79
N THR A 33 -12.90 4.27 22.58
CA THR A 33 -13.61 4.66 21.35
C THR A 33 -14.45 3.52 20.77
N ILE A 34 -14.20 2.26 21.16
CA ILE A 34 -14.94 1.10 20.66
C ILE A 34 -16.44 1.22 20.95
N SER A 35 -16.81 1.81 22.10
CA SER A 35 -18.20 2.00 22.49
C SER A 35 -18.97 3.01 21.63
N PHE A 36 -18.28 3.75 20.75
CA PHE A 36 -18.85 4.79 19.90
C PHE A 36 -18.49 4.47 18.43
N PRO A 37 -19.40 3.83 17.66
CA PRO A 37 -19.08 3.33 16.33
C PRO A 37 -18.47 4.37 15.37
N ASP A 38 -18.99 5.60 15.34
CA ASP A 38 -18.48 6.65 14.44
C ASP A 38 -17.04 7.05 14.81
N ALA A 39 -16.75 7.17 16.12
CA ALA A 39 -15.39 7.45 16.60
C ALA A 39 -14.45 6.26 16.34
N ALA A 40 -14.95 5.03 16.42
CA ALA A 40 -14.19 3.83 16.09
C ALA A 40 -13.83 3.77 14.60
N ILE A 41 -14.75 4.15 13.71
CA ILE A 41 -14.51 4.24 12.26
C ILE A 41 -13.44 5.29 11.97
N GLU A 42 -13.56 6.49 12.54
CA GLU A 42 -12.58 7.56 12.35
C GLU A 42 -11.19 7.16 12.88
N ALA A 43 -11.13 6.52 14.05
CA ALA A 43 -9.88 5.99 14.60
C ALA A 43 -9.23 4.96 13.66
N VAL A 44 -10.02 4.03 13.13
CA VAL A 44 -9.54 3.01 12.17
C VAL A 44 -9.07 3.66 10.87
N HIS A 45 -9.79 4.67 10.37
CA HIS A 45 -9.41 5.39 9.17
C HIS A 45 -8.04 6.08 9.33
N ASN A 46 -7.86 6.85 10.40
CA ASN A 46 -6.60 7.53 10.72
C ASN A 46 -5.45 6.53 10.92
N GLU A 47 -5.72 5.40 11.56
CA GLU A 47 -4.74 4.33 11.73
C GLU A 47 -4.35 3.66 10.40
N THR A 48 -5.31 3.53 9.49
CA THR A 48 -5.10 2.97 8.14
C THR A 48 -4.30 3.94 7.25
N ILE A 49 -4.51 5.26 7.38
CA ILE A 49 -3.63 6.27 6.78
C ILE A 49 -2.21 6.15 7.32
N ARG A 50 -2.03 5.95 8.64
CA ARG A 50 -0.68 5.74 9.19
C ARG A 50 -0.03 4.45 8.66
N LEU A 51 -0.82 3.38 8.50
CA LEU A 51 -0.37 2.14 7.86
C LEU A 51 0.08 2.37 6.41
N TYR A 52 -0.66 3.16 5.63
CA TYR A 52 -0.27 3.59 4.29
C TYR A 52 1.07 4.33 4.31
N ASP A 53 1.22 5.35 5.15
CA ASP A 53 2.44 6.16 5.22
C ASP A 53 3.69 5.33 5.55
N ILE A 54 3.57 4.38 6.47
CA ILE A 54 4.64 3.45 6.82
C ILE A 54 4.94 2.52 5.63
N THR A 55 3.90 1.96 5.02
CA THR A 55 4.01 1.01 3.91
C THR A 55 4.69 1.65 2.71
N VAL A 56 4.28 2.84 2.32
CA VAL A 56 4.90 3.62 1.23
C VAL A 56 6.37 3.91 1.52
N GLY A 57 6.72 4.23 2.77
CA GLY A 57 8.11 4.42 3.18
C GLY A 57 8.96 3.16 2.95
N ILE A 58 8.44 1.99 3.32
CA ILE A 58 9.12 0.70 3.13
C ILE A 58 9.21 0.35 1.64
N ILE A 59 8.13 0.58 0.88
CA ILE A 59 8.10 0.37 -0.58
C ILE A 59 9.16 1.22 -1.26
N ALA A 60 9.25 2.52 -0.94
CA ALA A 60 10.26 3.42 -1.52
C ALA A 60 11.68 2.88 -1.31
N HIS A 61 12.01 2.43 -0.08
CA HIS A 61 13.29 1.77 0.21
C HIS A 61 13.45 0.45 -0.56
N GLY A 62 12.37 -0.31 -0.72
CA GLY A 62 12.37 -1.51 -1.54
C GLY A 62 12.71 -1.27 -3.01
N LEU A 63 12.31 -0.12 -3.53
CA LEU A 63 12.69 0.35 -4.87
C LEU A 63 14.10 0.98 -4.90
N SER A 64 14.82 1.01 -3.78
CA SER A 64 16.08 1.76 -3.64
C SER A 64 15.95 3.25 -3.98
N ILE A 65 14.82 3.86 -3.63
CA ILE A 65 14.55 5.30 -3.81
C ILE A 65 14.33 5.92 -2.43
N ARG A 66 14.91 7.08 -2.16
CA ARG A 66 14.62 7.80 -0.91
C ARG A 66 13.25 8.45 -1.02
N ARG A 67 12.43 8.40 0.04
CA ARG A 67 11.08 9.00 0.07
C ARG A 67 11.07 10.46 -0.43
N LYS A 68 12.05 11.26 -0.02
CA LYS A 68 12.19 12.67 -0.44
C LYS A 68 12.41 12.84 -1.95
N ASP A 69 13.08 11.90 -2.61
CA ASP A 69 13.34 11.97 -4.05
C ASP A 69 12.13 11.43 -4.80
N LEU A 70 11.49 10.37 -4.25
CA LEU A 70 10.26 9.80 -4.79
C LEU A 70 9.16 10.86 -4.93
N PHE A 71 8.94 11.68 -3.91
CA PHE A 71 7.92 12.74 -3.91
C PHE A 71 8.47 14.13 -4.26
N SER A 72 9.59 14.20 -4.97
CA SER A 72 10.11 15.47 -5.49
C SER A 72 9.47 15.87 -6.81
N ASP A 73 9.63 17.14 -7.19
CA ASP A 73 9.19 17.67 -8.48
C ASP A 73 10.03 17.18 -9.67
N GLU A 74 11.14 16.47 -9.42
CA GLU A 74 11.96 15.89 -10.49
C GLU A 74 11.18 14.79 -11.23
N PRO A 75 11.29 14.67 -12.57
CA PRO A 75 10.69 13.56 -13.31
C PRO A 75 11.12 12.20 -12.74
N ILE A 76 10.15 11.32 -12.51
CA ILE A 76 10.40 10.01 -11.86
C ILE A 76 11.46 9.18 -12.60
N ASP A 77 11.50 9.26 -13.92
CA ASP A 77 12.49 8.57 -14.76
C ASP A 77 13.92 9.07 -14.51
N SER A 78 14.07 10.35 -14.16
CA SER A 78 15.36 10.92 -13.72
C SER A 78 15.69 10.43 -12.31
N VAL A 79 14.72 10.42 -11.40
CA VAL A 79 14.90 9.97 -10.01
C VAL A 79 15.41 8.53 -9.96
N VAL A 80 14.79 7.60 -10.71
CA VAL A 80 15.22 6.19 -10.72
C VAL A 80 16.64 6.03 -11.28
N LYS A 81 16.97 6.76 -12.36
CA LYS A 81 18.29 6.72 -13.00
C LYS A 81 19.41 7.25 -12.12
N GLN A 82 19.12 8.26 -11.29
CA GLN A 82 20.06 8.84 -10.31
C GLN A 82 20.17 7.97 -9.05
N SER A 83 19.08 7.29 -8.66
CA SER A 83 18.99 6.47 -7.45
C SER A 83 19.56 5.06 -7.65
N ARG A 84 20.88 4.96 -7.90
CA ARG A 84 21.58 3.68 -8.14
C ARG A 84 22.14 3.02 -6.89
N ARG A 85 22.20 3.74 -5.78
CA ARG A 85 22.71 3.21 -4.51
C ARG A 85 21.63 2.37 -3.86
N ILE A 86 21.87 1.05 -3.78
CA ILE A 86 21.00 0.14 -3.04
C ILE A 86 20.91 0.58 -1.58
N ILE A 87 19.68 0.76 -1.12
CA ILE A 87 19.37 0.97 0.29
C ILE A 87 19.35 -0.42 0.94
N GLN A 88 20.35 -0.73 1.74
CA GLN A 88 20.42 -1.99 2.49
C GLN A 88 19.50 -1.92 3.71
N GLU A 89 18.20 -2.03 3.46
CA GLU A 89 17.21 -2.28 4.50
C GLU A 89 16.53 -3.62 4.26
N ASP A 90 16.32 -4.38 5.33
CA ASP A 90 15.58 -5.63 5.27
C ASP A 90 14.08 -5.32 5.29
N ILE A 91 13.45 -5.42 4.12
CA ILE A 91 11.99 -5.26 3.99
C ILE A 91 11.26 -6.27 4.89
N ASN A 92 11.76 -7.49 5.07
CA ASN A 92 11.10 -8.48 5.93
C ASN A 92 11.09 -8.01 7.39
N GLU A 93 12.21 -7.47 7.86
CA GLU A 93 12.32 -6.92 9.22
C GLU A 93 11.34 -5.74 9.38
N LYS A 94 11.34 -4.79 8.45
CA LYS A 94 10.44 -3.63 8.48
C LYS A 94 8.96 -4.02 8.41
N TYR A 95 8.62 -4.98 7.56
CA TYR A 95 7.27 -5.55 7.48
C TYR A 95 6.84 -6.14 8.82
N ALA A 96 7.69 -6.98 9.42
CA ALA A 96 7.38 -7.66 10.68
C ALA A 96 7.27 -6.68 11.86
N LEU A 97 8.16 -5.69 11.94
CA LEU A 97 8.21 -4.74 13.06
C LEU A 97 7.12 -3.67 12.99
N HIS A 98 6.76 -3.21 11.79
CA HIS A 98 5.89 -2.04 11.62
C HIS A 98 4.53 -2.42 11.04
N VAL A 99 4.50 -2.99 9.83
CA VAL A 99 3.26 -3.22 9.07
C VAL A 99 2.41 -4.33 9.68
N LYS A 100 3.01 -5.49 9.98
CA LYS A 100 2.26 -6.65 10.48
C LYS A 100 1.59 -6.36 11.82
N ASN A 101 2.31 -5.72 12.74
CA ASN A 101 1.81 -5.39 14.08
C ASN A 101 0.69 -4.37 14.00
N LEU A 102 0.88 -3.30 13.23
CA LEU A 102 -0.11 -2.25 13.05
C LEU A 102 -1.38 -2.78 12.38
N TYR A 103 -1.25 -3.53 11.29
CA TYR A 103 -2.41 -4.11 10.62
C TYR A 103 -3.14 -5.15 11.48
N SER A 104 -2.41 -5.91 12.30
CA SER A 104 -3.02 -6.84 13.26
C SER A 104 -3.82 -6.11 14.33
N ALA A 105 -3.30 -4.98 14.85
CA ALA A 105 -4.02 -4.13 15.79
C ALA A 105 -5.30 -3.54 15.16
N ILE A 106 -5.23 -3.11 13.90
CA ILE A 106 -6.42 -2.64 13.14
C ILE A 106 -7.46 -3.75 13.01
N ILE A 107 -7.08 -4.96 12.59
CA ILE A 107 -8.01 -6.09 12.46
C ILE A 107 -8.66 -6.42 13.79
N GLU A 108 -7.86 -6.47 14.86
CA GLU A 108 -8.35 -6.78 16.20
C GLU A 108 -9.34 -5.73 16.69
N PHE A 109 -9.03 -4.45 16.51
CA PHE A 109 -9.90 -3.34 16.88
C PHE A 109 -11.22 -3.37 16.09
N ILE A 110 -11.16 -3.54 14.76
CA ILE A 110 -12.33 -3.67 13.90
C ILE A 110 -13.21 -4.85 14.35
N SER A 111 -12.61 -5.99 14.69
CA SER A 111 -13.36 -7.17 15.14
C SER A 111 -14.19 -6.88 16.39
N ARG A 112 -13.74 -5.98 17.26
CA ARG A 112 -14.46 -5.58 18.48
C ARG A 112 -15.48 -4.48 18.19
N ALA A 113 -15.09 -3.46 17.43
CA ALA A 113 -15.98 -2.34 17.05
C ALA A 113 -17.22 -2.82 16.29
N ARG A 114 -17.09 -3.86 15.45
CA ARG A 114 -18.22 -4.47 14.74
C ARG A 114 -19.32 -5.04 15.64
N LEU A 115 -19.04 -5.35 16.91
CA LEU A 115 -20.04 -5.90 17.83
C LEU A 115 -21.11 -4.87 18.24
N VAL A 116 -20.80 -3.58 18.11
CA VAL A 116 -21.69 -2.47 18.50
C VAL A 116 -22.08 -1.59 17.32
N ALA A 117 -21.56 -1.88 16.13
CA ALA A 117 -21.84 -1.18 14.88
C ALA A 117 -23.17 -1.65 14.25
N ASN A 118 -23.88 -0.73 13.59
CA ASN A 118 -24.95 -1.10 12.67
C ASN A 118 -24.38 -1.63 11.33
N GLU A 119 -25.24 -2.03 10.40
CA GLU A 119 -24.83 -2.61 9.12
C GLU A 119 -23.96 -1.66 8.28
N VAL A 120 -24.35 -0.39 8.17
CA VAL A 120 -23.61 0.64 7.42
C VAL A 120 -22.22 0.85 8.02
N GLN A 121 -22.15 1.00 9.34
CA GLN A 121 -20.89 1.19 10.07
C GLN A 121 -19.99 -0.05 10.00
N ALA A 122 -20.58 -1.25 10.03
CA ALA A 122 -19.84 -2.49 9.87
C ALA A 122 -19.22 -2.62 8.47
N GLU A 123 -19.90 -2.11 7.43
CA GLU A 123 -19.38 -2.06 6.07
C GLU A 123 -18.23 -1.04 5.95
N GLN A 124 -18.37 0.16 6.54
CA GLN A 124 -17.27 1.13 6.60
C GLN A 124 -16.01 0.57 7.27
N LEU A 125 -16.18 -0.14 8.39
CA LEU A 125 -15.08 -0.86 9.05
C LEU A 125 -14.51 -1.99 8.16
N HIS A 126 -15.35 -2.65 7.35
CA HIS A 126 -14.90 -3.67 6.40
C HIS A 126 -14.05 -3.04 5.29
N THR A 127 -14.49 -1.92 4.71
CA THR A 127 -13.74 -1.14 3.71
C THR A 127 -12.34 -0.79 4.21
N GLN A 128 -12.21 -0.26 5.43
CA GLN A 128 -10.90 0.08 6.00
C GLN A 128 -10.00 -1.16 6.19
N ARG A 129 -10.58 -2.30 6.60
CA ARG A 129 -9.84 -3.57 6.67
C ARG A 129 -9.33 -4.00 5.30
N MET A 130 -10.16 -3.89 4.26
CA MET A 130 -9.79 -4.24 2.89
C MET A 130 -8.66 -3.34 2.37
N ALA A 131 -8.73 -2.03 2.61
CA ALA A 131 -7.64 -1.11 2.31
C ALA A 131 -6.32 -1.54 2.96
N GLY A 132 -6.34 -1.84 4.28
CA GLY A 132 -5.17 -2.34 4.99
C GLY A 132 -4.63 -3.66 4.40
N SER A 133 -5.50 -4.55 3.95
CA SER A 133 -5.11 -5.80 3.28
C SER A 133 -4.36 -5.53 1.98
N HIS A 134 -4.89 -4.64 1.14
CA HIS A 134 -4.25 -4.27 -0.12
C HIS A 134 -2.86 -3.66 0.11
N LEU A 135 -2.67 -2.79 1.11
CA LEU A 135 -1.35 -2.25 1.46
C LEU A 135 -0.34 -3.35 1.81
N VAL A 136 -0.77 -4.37 2.57
CA VAL A 136 0.07 -5.52 2.92
C VAL A 136 0.45 -6.34 1.69
N GLU A 137 -0.48 -6.58 0.77
CA GLU A 137 -0.21 -7.32 -0.47
C GLU A 137 0.73 -6.54 -1.40
N ALA A 138 0.53 -5.23 -1.55
CA ALA A 138 1.44 -4.37 -2.31
C ALA A 138 2.88 -4.44 -1.78
N LEU A 139 3.05 -4.38 -0.47
CA LEU A 139 4.37 -4.50 0.16
C LEU A 139 5.01 -5.87 -0.07
N LYS A 140 4.23 -6.96 -0.03
CA LYS A 140 4.74 -8.30 -0.33
C LYS A 140 5.17 -8.42 -1.79
N ALA A 141 4.41 -7.86 -2.73
CA ALA A 141 4.77 -7.86 -4.14
C ALA A 141 6.11 -7.12 -4.37
N VAL A 142 6.27 -5.92 -3.78
CA VAL A 142 7.55 -5.18 -3.81
C VAL A 142 8.69 -5.96 -3.16
N LYS A 143 8.42 -6.69 -2.08
CA LYS A 143 9.41 -7.56 -1.43
C LYS A 143 9.90 -8.67 -2.37
N HIS A 144 9.00 -9.26 -3.16
CA HIS A 144 9.36 -10.29 -4.15
C HIS A 144 10.20 -9.69 -5.29
N LEU A 145 9.77 -8.54 -5.83
CA LEU A 145 10.52 -7.75 -6.83
C LEU A 145 11.94 -7.38 -6.35
N GLN A 146 12.08 -6.95 -5.09
CA GLN A 146 13.34 -6.44 -4.54
C GLN A 146 14.51 -7.42 -4.71
N LYS A 147 14.23 -8.73 -4.63
CA LYS A 147 15.25 -9.78 -4.74
C LYS A 147 16.04 -9.69 -6.04
N ASN A 148 15.34 -9.55 -7.16
CA ASN A 148 15.96 -9.43 -8.48
C ASN A 148 16.38 -7.99 -8.76
N LEU A 149 15.58 -7.01 -8.32
CA LEU A 149 15.90 -5.59 -8.45
C LEU A 149 17.30 -5.25 -7.92
N ASN A 150 17.61 -5.71 -6.71
CA ASN A 150 18.91 -5.48 -6.08
C ASN A 150 20.07 -6.11 -6.86
N THR A 151 19.81 -7.19 -7.60
CA THR A 151 20.80 -7.84 -8.45
C THR A 151 21.00 -7.05 -9.75
N TYR A 152 19.91 -6.73 -10.45
CA TYR A 152 19.97 -6.14 -11.78
C TYR A 152 20.29 -4.64 -11.78
N LEU A 153 20.01 -3.90 -10.71
CA LEU A 153 20.48 -2.52 -10.56
C LEU A 153 22.01 -2.40 -10.58
N ARG A 154 22.72 -3.46 -10.16
CA ARG A 154 24.19 -3.55 -10.17
C ARG A 154 24.73 -4.29 -11.40
N SER A 155 23.86 -4.74 -12.30
CA SER A 155 24.27 -5.47 -13.49
C SER A 155 25.17 -4.61 -14.37
N PRO A 156 26.25 -5.18 -14.95
CA PRO A 156 27.04 -4.48 -15.96
C PRO A 156 26.27 -4.31 -17.27
N ASN A 157 25.21 -5.08 -17.48
CA ASN A 157 24.37 -5.00 -18.67
C ASN A 157 23.42 -3.78 -18.56
N PRO A 158 23.55 -2.76 -19.42
CA PRO A 158 22.71 -1.57 -19.35
C PRO A 158 21.26 -1.84 -19.76
N TYR A 159 21.00 -2.77 -20.67
CA TYR A 159 19.65 -3.06 -21.18
C TYR A 159 18.75 -3.60 -20.07
N ILE A 160 19.20 -4.63 -19.34
CA ILE A 160 18.43 -5.19 -18.23
C ILE A 160 18.21 -4.14 -17.12
N ARG A 161 19.20 -3.29 -16.86
CA ARG A 161 19.07 -2.23 -15.85
C ARG A 161 18.01 -1.22 -16.26
N ASP A 162 17.97 -0.82 -17.53
CA ASP A 162 16.98 0.12 -18.03
C ASP A 162 15.56 -0.47 -17.95
N GLU A 163 15.38 -1.77 -18.19
CA GLU A 163 14.08 -2.44 -17.98
C GLU A 163 13.64 -2.40 -16.50
N TYR A 164 14.54 -2.68 -15.55
CA TYR A 164 14.20 -2.56 -14.12
C TYR A 164 13.97 -1.10 -13.69
N ASP A 165 14.63 -0.12 -14.30
CA ASP A 165 14.35 1.29 -14.02
C ASP A 165 12.94 1.68 -14.50
N LYS A 166 12.43 1.12 -15.62
CA LYS A 166 11.02 1.30 -16.02
C LYS A 166 10.05 0.71 -15.00
N LEU A 167 10.32 -0.50 -14.49
CA LEU A 167 9.51 -1.13 -13.45
C LEU A 167 9.44 -0.27 -12.18
N ARG A 168 10.58 0.26 -11.72
CA ARG A 168 10.64 1.19 -10.58
C ARG A 168 9.87 2.48 -10.85
N ALA A 169 10.01 3.02 -12.06
CA ALA A 169 9.35 4.25 -12.45
C ALA A 169 7.83 4.10 -12.43
N LEU A 170 7.28 2.96 -12.87
CA LEU A 170 5.83 2.74 -12.84
C LEU A 170 5.27 2.77 -11.40
N ILE A 171 5.87 2.01 -10.48
CA ILE A 171 5.46 2.05 -9.06
C ILE A 171 5.60 3.47 -8.50
N GLY A 172 6.69 4.16 -8.87
CA GLY A 172 6.90 5.54 -8.45
C GLY A 172 5.85 6.52 -8.97
N ARG A 173 5.38 6.36 -10.21
CA ARG A 173 4.29 7.15 -10.80
C ARG A 173 2.99 6.91 -10.04
N VAL A 174 2.61 5.65 -9.84
CA VAL A 174 1.39 5.30 -9.08
C VAL A 174 1.41 5.90 -7.67
N LEU A 175 2.55 5.83 -6.97
CA LEU A 175 2.69 6.42 -5.65
C LEU A 175 2.55 7.96 -5.67
N ARG A 176 3.06 8.64 -6.70
CA ARG A 176 2.89 10.09 -6.88
C ARG A 176 1.45 10.45 -7.17
N GLU A 177 0.75 9.71 -8.04
CA GLU A 177 -0.66 9.94 -8.32
C GLU A 177 -1.52 9.77 -7.06
N ILE A 178 -1.28 8.72 -6.27
CA ILE A 178 -1.99 8.54 -5.00
C ILE A 178 -1.69 9.69 -4.03
N ALA A 179 -0.45 10.19 -3.97
CA ALA A 179 -0.10 11.34 -3.14
C ALA A 179 -0.81 12.62 -3.60
N ASN A 180 -0.89 12.86 -4.91
CA ASN A 180 -1.64 13.99 -5.47
C ASN A 180 -3.12 13.92 -5.09
N VAL A 181 -3.73 12.72 -5.17
CA VAL A 181 -5.13 12.50 -4.78
C VAL A 181 -5.33 12.75 -3.29
N ARG A 182 -4.43 12.27 -2.44
CA ARG A 182 -4.48 12.51 -0.99
C ARG A 182 -4.40 14.00 -0.64
N ASP A 183 -3.52 14.76 -1.29
CA ASP A 183 -3.27 16.17 -0.98
C ASP A 183 -4.34 17.10 -1.62
N SER A 184 -5.06 16.62 -2.63
CA SER A 184 -6.15 17.34 -3.31
C SER A 184 -7.47 17.13 -2.57
N THR A 185 -7.71 17.84 -1.47
CA THR A 185 -8.96 17.72 -0.71
C THR A 185 -10.18 18.22 -1.49
N GLY A 186 -11.16 17.35 -1.77
CA GLY A 186 -12.58 17.75 -1.88
C GLY A 186 -13.24 17.89 -3.26
N ASP A 187 -12.59 17.53 -4.37
CA ASP A 187 -13.24 17.57 -5.71
C ASP A 187 -13.43 16.17 -6.30
N THR A 188 -14.54 15.96 -7.03
CA THR A 188 -14.84 14.76 -7.85
C THR A 188 -13.72 14.39 -8.85
N VAL A 189 -12.80 15.32 -9.10
CA VAL A 189 -11.56 15.14 -9.87
C VAL A 189 -10.64 14.06 -9.26
N THR A 190 -10.70 13.83 -7.95
CA THR A 190 -9.84 12.88 -7.21
C THR A 190 -10.06 11.40 -7.56
N ILE A 191 -11.31 10.99 -7.81
CA ILE A 191 -11.65 9.60 -8.16
C ILE A 191 -11.21 9.30 -9.61
N LEU A 192 -11.44 10.26 -10.53
CA LEU A 192 -11.04 10.16 -11.93
C LEU A 192 -9.52 9.94 -12.07
N SER A 193 -8.70 10.59 -11.23
CA SER A 193 -7.25 10.41 -11.27
C SER A 193 -6.78 9.01 -10.87
N LEU A 194 -7.49 8.31 -9.97
CA LEU A 194 -7.16 6.92 -9.62
C LEU A 194 -7.60 5.92 -10.69
N ASP A 195 -8.72 6.18 -11.35
CA ASP A 195 -9.17 5.40 -12.51
C ASP A 195 -8.21 5.57 -13.70
N ASP A 196 -7.70 6.78 -13.93
CA ASP A 196 -6.64 7.05 -14.91
C ASP A 196 -5.36 6.27 -14.56
N ALA A 197 -4.96 6.23 -13.29
CA ALA A 197 -3.84 5.41 -12.84
C ALA A 197 -4.07 3.91 -13.10
N LYS A 198 -5.31 3.42 -12.95
CA LYS A 198 -5.69 2.03 -13.22
C LYS A 198 -5.67 1.72 -14.72
N LEU A 199 -6.14 2.65 -15.55
CA LEU A 199 -6.04 2.57 -17.01
C LEU A 199 -4.58 2.57 -17.46
N LEU A 200 -3.76 3.49 -16.95
CA LEU A 200 -2.32 3.52 -17.22
C LEU A 200 -1.64 2.22 -16.84
N LEU A 201 -2.02 1.58 -15.72
CA LEU A 201 -1.49 0.28 -15.32
C LEU A 201 -1.93 -0.83 -16.30
N ALA A 202 -3.20 -0.84 -16.69
CA ALA A 202 -3.74 -1.83 -17.64
C ALA A 202 -3.14 -1.68 -19.05
N GLU A 203 -2.86 -0.46 -19.48
CA GLU A 203 -2.20 -0.15 -20.75
C GLU A 203 -0.67 -0.27 -20.68
N SER A 204 -0.10 -0.25 -19.47
CA SER A 204 1.34 -0.39 -19.31
C SER A 204 1.77 -1.77 -19.81
N ASP A 205 2.40 -1.78 -20.98
CA ASP A 205 3.00 -2.98 -21.57
C ASP A 205 4.29 -3.32 -20.81
N LEU A 206 4.12 -3.67 -19.53
CA LEU A 206 5.16 -3.99 -18.55
C LEU A 206 6.13 -5.04 -19.09
N VAL A 207 5.62 -5.93 -19.94
CA VAL A 207 6.38 -6.86 -20.78
C VAL A 207 5.72 -6.92 -22.16
N SER A 208 6.20 -6.05 -23.04
CA SER A 208 5.90 -6.20 -24.47
C SER A 208 6.58 -7.46 -24.99
N SER A 209 5.80 -8.48 -25.35
CA SER A 209 6.32 -9.72 -25.94
C SER A 209 7.26 -9.41 -27.11
N GLY A 210 6.91 -8.42 -27.94
CA GLY A 210 7.74 -7.95 -29.05
C GLY A 210 9.07 -7.30 -28.63
N THR A 211 9.08 -6.48 -27.56
CA THR A 211 10.31 -5.82 -27.08
C THR A 211 11.24 -6.81 -26.41
N LEU A 212 10.70 -7.73 -25.60
CA LEU A 212 11.48 -8.77 -24.93
C LEU A 212 12.06 -9.77 -25.92
N ASP A 213 11.28 -10.20 -26.91
CA ASP A 213 11.77 -11.06 -28.00
C ASP A 213 12.86 -10.37 -28.82
N GLN A 214 12.74 -9.05 -29.05
CA GLN A 214 13.79 -8.28 -29.71
C GLN A 214 15.08 -8.24 -28.89
N LEU A 215 15.00 -7.93 -27.58
CA LEU A 215 16.17 -7.88 -26.71
C LEU A 215 16.87 -9.25 -26.59
N ILE A 216 16.12 -10.35 -26.61
CA ILE A 216 16.68 -11.71 -26.63
C ILE A 216 17.35 -11.99 -27.97
N ARG A 217 16.68 -11.68 -29.10
CA ARG A 217 17.20 -11.92 -30.45
C ARG A 217 18.47 -11.13 -30.74
N GLU A 218 18.54 -9.89 -30.27
CA GLU A 218 19.71 -9.01 -30.38
C GLU A 218 20.81 -9.32 -29.35
N GLN A 219 20.62 -10.35 -28.51
CA GLN A 219 21.54 -10.76 -27.44
C GLN A 219 21.81 -9.66 -26.40
N HIS A 220 20.90 -8.70 -26.29
CA HIS A 220 20.95 -7.63 -25.28
C HIS A 220 20.60 -8.14 -23.89
N ILE A 221 19.76 -9.17 -23.78
CA ILE A 221 19.49 -9.89 -22.53
C ILE A 221 19.46 -11.40 -22.77
N THR A 222 19.65 -12.19 -21.71
CA THR A 222 19.53 -13.66 -21.80
C THR A 222 18.08 -14.09 -21.59
N ALA A 223 17.74 -15.31 -22.02
CA ALA A 223 16.43 -15.90 -21.73
C ALA A 223 16.14 -15.97 -20.21
N GLN A 224 17.15 -16.18 -19.38
CA GLN A 224 16.99 -16.18 -17.92
C GLN A 224 16.68 -14.79 -17.36
N MET A 225 17.31 -13.74 -17.90
CA MET A 225 16.98 -12.34 -17.57
C MET A 225 15.55 -12.01 -17.99
N ALA A 226 15.14 -12.46 -19.18
CA ALA A 226 13.79 -12.28 -19.68
C ALA A 226 12.73 -12.95 -18.79
N THR A 227 12.94 -14.20 -18.37
CA THR A 227 12.04 -14.88 -17.42
C THR A 227 11.97 -14.14 -16.08
N SER A 228 13.10 -13.58 -15.61
CA SER A 228 13.12 -12.77 -14.38
C SER A 228 12.26 -11.51 -14.54
N LEU A 229 12.41 -10.79 -15.66
CA LEU A 229 11.60 -9.61 -15.99
C LEU A 229 10.10 -9.93 -16.05
N ILE A 230 9.71 -11.04 -16.69
CA ILE A 230 8.30 -11.47 -16.78
C ILE A 230 7.69 -11.68 -15.39
N ASN A 231 8.41 -12.36 -14.51
CA ASN A 231 7.92 -12.58 -13.15
C ASN A 231 7.86 -11.27 -12.36
N ASP A 232 8.89 -10.44 -12.49
CA ASP A 232 9.00 -9.18 -11.77
C ASP A 232 8.00 -8.12 -12.26
N SER A 233 7.62 -8.14 -13.54
CA SER A 233 6.51 -7.34 -14.05
C SER A 233 5.18 -7.74 -13.42
N GLY A 234 4.96 -9.04 -13.16
CA GLY A 234 3.79 -9.51 -12.41
C GLY A 234 3.75 -8.93 -11.01
N TYR A 235 4.88 -8.95 -10.29
CA TYR A 235 4.96 -8.32 -8.96
C TYR A 235 4.77 -6.80 -9.01
N VAL A 236 5.22 -6.13 -10.06
CA VAL A 236 4.98 -4.68 -10.25
C VAL A 236 3.50 -4.40 -10.48
N TYR A 237 2.85 -5.19 -11.33
CA TYR A 237 1.42 -5.09 -11.57
C TYR A 237 0.63 -5.27 -10.26
N ASP A 238 0.90 -6.37 -9.53
CA ASP A 238 0.27 -6.66 -8.24
C ASP A 238 0.49 -5.53 -7.24
N ALA A 239 1.70 -4.98 -7.18
CA ALA A 239 2.01 -3.85 -6.29
C ALA A 239 1.19 -2.61 -6.64
N CYS A 240 1.15 -2.22 -7.91
CA CYS A 240 0.43 -1.04 -8.37
C CYS A 240 -1.08 -1.20 -8.20
N ASP A 241 -1.66 -2.33 -8.60
CA ASP A 241 -3.10 -2.59 -8.49
C ASP A 241 -3.56 -2.55 -7.03
N ASN A 242 -2.82 -3.21 -6.13
CA ASN A 242 -3.14 -3.14 -4.70
C ASN A 242 -2.97 -1.73 -4.12
N LEU A 243 -1.97 -0.96 -4.54
CA LEU A 243 -1.81 0.44 -4.10
C LEU A 243 -2.99 1.31 -4.54
N ILE A 244 -3.43 1.17 -5.80
CA ILE A 244 -4.56 1.91 -6.36
C ILE A 244 -5.85 1.52 -5.63
N ASN A 245 -6.12 0.23 -5.46
CA ASN A 245 -7.32 -0.25 -4.76
C ASN A 245 -7.34 0.22 -3.29
N ALA A 246 -6.19 0.19 -2.59
CA ALA A 246 -6.09 0.76 -1.24
C ALA A 246 -6.42 2.26 -1.23
N ALA A 247 -5.86 3.02 -2.17
CA ALA A 247 -6.10 4.46 -2.28
C ALA A 247 -7.57 4.78 -2.59
N GLN A 248 -8.22 4.02 -3.48
CA GLN A 248 -9.64 4.18 -3.78
C GLN A 248 -10.49 4.01 -2.52
N LEU A 249 -10.28 2.91 -1.77
CA LEU A 249 -11.04 2.64 -0.54
C LEU A 249 -10.76 3.66 0.57
N MET A 250 -9.56 4.25 0.62
CA MET A 250 -9.20 5.21 1.66
C MET A 250 -9.60 6.65 1.34
N PHE A 251 -9.52 7.05 0.07
CA PHE A 251 -9.60 8.47 -0.31
C PHE A 251 -10.84 8.80 -1.15
N ALA A 252 -11.50 7.83 -1.78
CA ALA A 252 -12.74 8.10 -2.54
C ALA A 252 -13.96 8.33 -1.63
N GLU A 253 -14.00 7.71 -0.44
CA GLU A 253 -15.13 7.82 0.51
C GLU A 253 -15.12 9.10 1.36
N ASN A 254 -14.08 9.93 1.28
CA ASN A 254 -13.98 11.18 2.04
C ASN A 254 -14.81 12.35 1.43
N ASN A 255 -15.84 12.06 0.62
CA ASN A 255 -16.87 13.02 0.22
C ASN A 255 -18.11 12.87 1.13
N PRO A 256 -18.19 13.61 2.25
CA PRO A 256 -19.39 13.61 3.11
C PRO A 256 -20.66 14.05 2.37
N SER A 257 -20.53 14.73 1.23
CA SER A 257 -21.64 15.09 0.34
C SER A 257 -22.28 13.88 -0.35
N LEU A 258 -21.50 12.84 -0.68
CA LEU A 258 -22.02 11.64 -1.33
C LEU A 258 -22.76 10.76 -0.30
N HIS A 259 -22.19 10.58 0.89
CA HIS A 259 -22.87 9.88 1.98
C HIS A 259 -24.12 10.61 2.47
N ALA A 260 -24.10 11.95 2.55
CA ALA A 260 -25.31 12.72 2.85
C ALA A 260 -26.36 12.57 1.74
N ALA A 261 -25.95 12.58 0.46
CA ALA A 261 -26.84 12.37 -0.68
C ALA A 261 -27.45 10.97 -0.71
N GLU A 262 -26.63 9.92 -0.52
CA GLU A 262 -27.06 8.53 -0.44
C GLU A 262 -27.98 8.28 0.76
N GLN A 263 -27.68 8.87 1.92
CA GLN A 263 -28.55 8.80 3.09
C GLN A 263 -29.86 9.55 2.86
N SER A 264 -29.85 10.73 2.21
CA SER A 264 -31.09 11.43 1.86
C SER A 264 -31.93 10.67 0.83
N ILE A 265 -31.30 10.02 -0.16
CA ILE A 265 -32.01 9.20 -1.17
C ILE A 265 -32.61 7.96 -0.48
N ALA A 266 -31.86 7.28 0.39
CA ALA A 266 -32.36 6.14 1.14
C ALA A 266 -33.51 6.52 2.08
N LEU A 267 -33.44 7.68 2.75
CA LEU A 267 -34.52 8.20 3.57
C LEU A 267 -35.76 8.54 2.72
N GLU A 268 -35.60 9.19 1.56
CA GLU A 268 -36.70 9.49 0.63
C GLU A 268 -37.37 8.21 0.08
N GLU A 269 -36.60 7.18 -0.28
CA GLU A 269 -37.16 5.90 -0.74
C GLU A 269 -37.98 5.22 0.38
N THR A 270 -37.49 5.23 1.62
CA THR A 270 -38.23 4.67 2.75
C THR A 270 -39.50 5.46 3.10
N GLU A 271 -39.52 6.79 2.92
CA GLU A 271 -40.73 7.61 3.08
C GLU A 271 -41.76 7.33 1.97
N ILE A 272 -41.31 7.15 0.73
CA ILE A 272 -42.16 6.79 -0.41
C ILE A 272 -42.80 5.41 -0.19
N GLU A 273 -42.06 4.42 0.30
CA GLU A 273 -42.59 3.09 0.61
C GLU A 273 -43.63 3.12 1.74
N GLN A 274 -43.40 3.93 2.78
CA GLN A 274 -44.36 4.10 3.88
C GLN A 274 -45.65 4.78 3.42
N LEU A 275 -45.55 5.78 2.54
CA LEU A 275 -46.72 6.45 1.95
C LEU A 275 -47.50 5.49 1.03
N ALA A 276 -46.82 4.67 0.23
CA ALA A 276 -47.45 3.66 -0.61
C ALA A 276 -48.22 2.62 0.24
N HIS A 277 -47.63 2.14 1.34
CA HIS A 277 -48.28 1.16 2.24
C HIS A 277 -49.43 1.76 3.07
N SER A 278 -49.43 3.07 3.32
CA SER A 278 -50.55 3.77 3.98
C SER A 278 -51.76 3.96 3.06
N SER A 279 -51.52 3.99 1.74
CA SER A 279 -52.54 4.21 0.71
C SER A 279 -53.34 2.94 0.38
N GLU A 280 -52.80 1.75 0.66
CA GLU A 280 -53.48 0.46 0.44
C GLU A 280 -54.37 0.01 1.62
N LYS A 281 -54.40 0.77 2.73
CA LYS A 281 -55.20 0.48 3.93
C LYS A 281 -56.43 1.38 4.11
N SER A 282 -56.79 2.21 3.13
CA SER A 282 -58.04 3.00 3.12
C SER A 282 -59.07 2.46 2.13
#